data_AF-A0A7S1MQI9-F1
#
_entry.id   AF-A0A7S1MQI9-F1
#
_cell.length_a   1.000
_cell.length_b   1.000
_cell.length_c   1.000
_cell.angle_alpha   90.00
_cell.angle_beta   90.00
_cell.angle_gamma   90.00
#
_symmetry.space_group_name_H-M   'P 1'
#
loop_
_entity.id
_entity.type
_entity.pdbx_description
1 polymer ?
#
loop_
_entity_poly.entity_id
_entity_poly.type
_entity_poly.pdbx_seq_one_letter_code
_entity_poly.pdbx_strand_id
1 'polypeptide(L)'
;TASAVAAAQALQSAAVGNETAASAPARVRIPYSELGMRNALQLPRLPLPPLSDTLERYEASLRGLDVSDADRDAHLERARRFFAADGSAQHLQRHIENEAMQNAAAGRYPHTFVEELWDDMYLRHRGPAAPAMVPALALKPLGGRIRELIGGSTGINQERANGSRKPDMQCYTAAYLVHGLLRFARKINEEGIDVAANQPFDFHALTKQFGFTRTPTRRNGSSEPPKDGLSVAPLGEAMGHVVVMHRGHVFRVATRDRDGGYYHPEQLARSFREVIVSTREVGEAEFPVGALTGVDRDTWADARHGLVECMDTNAKWLKEIDSAFTVVCLDSEPWGDDQSKILRGMLGGASKSDVVS
;
A
#
# COMPACT_ATOMS: atom_id res chain seq x y z
N THR A 1 5.83 28.44 -0.78
CA THR A 1 5.20 28.67 0.54
C THR A 1 4.07 29.69 0.47
N ALA A 2 4.28 30.88 -0.13
CA ALA A 2 3.22 31.89 -0.31
C ALA A 2 1.99 31.41 -1.13
N SER A 3 2.23 30.60 -2.18
CA SER A 3 1.15 30.08 -3.04
C SER A 3 0.20 29.10 -2.35
N ALA A 4 0.69 28.29 -1.40
CA ALA A 4 -0.13 27.30 -0.69
C ALA A 4 -0.96 27.95 0.43
N VAL A 5 -0.38 28.96 1.10
CA VAL A 5 -1.08 29.76 2.12
C VAL A 5 -2.21 30.59 1.49
N ALA A 6 -1.94 31.22 0.33
CA ALA A 6 -2.97 31.96 -0.42
C ALA A 6 -4.11 31.04 -0.91
N ALA A 7 -3.78 29.83 -1.36
CA ALA A 7 -4.78 28.83 -1.76
C ALA A 7 -5.66 28.41 -0.59
N ALA A 8 -5.09 28.22 0.60
CA ALA A 8 -5.86 27.84 1.79
C ALA A 8 -6.68 28.98 2.41
N GLN A 9 -6.22 30.23 2.30
CA GLN A 9 -7.03 31.40 2.65
C GLN A 9 -8.24 31.55 1.72
N ALA A 10 -8.06 31.27 0.42
CA ALA A 10 -9.17 31.22 -0.54
C ALA A 10 -10.19 30.10 -0.19
N LEU A 11 -9.71 28.94 0.29
CA LEU A 11 -10.55 27.82 0.74
C LEU A 11 -11.47 28.20 1.92
N GLN A 12 -10.93 28.90 2.93
CA GLN A 12 -11.73 29.36 4.08
C GLN A 12 -12.78 30.41 3.66
N SER A 13 -12.47 31.27 2.70
CA SER A 13 -13.42 32.29 2.21
C SER A 13 -14.55 31.69 1.37
N ALA A 14 -14.30 30.61 0.63
CA ALA A 14 -15.30 29.95 -0.22
C ALA A 14 -16.33 29.14 0.59
N ALA A 15 -15.96 28.64 1.77
CA ALA A 15 -16.87 27.89 2.65
C ALA A 15 -17.96 28.77 3.32
N VAL A 16 -17.82 30.10 3.27
CA VAL A 16 -18.74 31.06 3.91
C VAL A 16 -19.62 31.80 2.87
N GLY A 17 -19.43 31.55 1.58
CA GLY A 17 -20.11 32.24 0.48
C GLY A 17 -21.41 31.55 0.03
N ASN A 18 -22.50 32.33 0.06
CA ASN A 18 -23.88 32.02 -0.33
C ASN A 18 -24.04 31.11 -1.57
N GLU A 19 -24.83 30.04 -1.43
CA GLU A 19 -25.22 29.11 -2.50
C GLU A 19 -26.06 29.81 -3.59
N THR A 20 -25.42 30.29 -4.66
CA THR A 20 -26.11 30.54 -5.93
C THR A 20 -25.18 30.23 -7.12
N ALA A 21 -25.71 29.48 -8.09
CA ALA A 21 -25.08 28.94 -9.30
C ALA A 21 -24.05 27.80 -9.09
N ALA A 22 -24.37 26.61 -9.61
CA ALA A 22 -23.53 25.41 -9.61
C ALA A 22 -22.28 25.59 -10.50
N SER A 23 -21.31 26.37 -10.01
CA SER A 23 -19.94 26.35 -10.51
C SER A 23 -19.21 25.15 -9.90
N ALA A 24 -18.39 24.46 -10.70
CA ALA A 24 -17.58 23.35 -10.18
C ALA A 24 -16.69 23.87 -9.04
N PRO A 25 -16.54 23.11 -7.93
CA PRO A 25 -15.77 23.58 -6.78
C PRO A 25 -14.35 23.93 -7.21
N ALA A 26 -13.82 25.02 -6.65
CA ALA A 26 -12.43 25.43 -6.87
C ALA A 26 -11.49 24.23 -6.63
N ARG A 27 -10.41 24.11 -7.41
CA ARG A 27 -9.46 23.01 -7.27
C ARG A 27 -8.13 23.52 -6.76
N VAL A 28 -7.53 22.77 -5.84
CA VAL A 28 -6.20 23.02 -5.30
C VAL A 28 -5.28 21.92 -5.80
N ARG A 29 -4.14 22.32 -6.34
CA ARG A 29 -3.10 21.43 -6.81
C ARG A 29 -2.01 21.31 -5.75
N ILE A 30 -1.77 20.09 -5.29
CA ILE A 30 -0.79 19.80 -4.24
C ILE A 30 0.39 19.04 -4.85
N PRO A 31 1.63 19.54 -4.75
CA PRO A 31 2.80 18.78 -5.16
C PRO A 31 2.90 17.45 -4.40
N TYR A 32 3.23 16.36 -5.09
CA TYR A 32 3.32 15.04 -4.47
C TYR A 32 4.30 14.99 -3.29
N SER A 33 5.42 15.72 -3.41
CA SER A 33 6.43 15.85 -2.36
C SER A 33 5.93 16.51 -1.07
N GLU A 34 4.77 17.19 -1.12
CA GLU A 34 4.18 17.86 0.05
C GLU A 34 3.13 17.01 0.78
N LEU A 35 2.55 15.98 0.12
CA LEU A 35 1.50 15.12 0.70
C LEU A 35 1.95 14.39 1.98
N GLY A 36 3.25 14.16 2.10
CA GLY A 36 3.87 13.46 3.23
C GLY A 36 4.43 14.36 4.33
N MET A 37 4.63 15.65 4.05
CA MET A 37 5.43 16.52 4.90
C MET A 37 4.61 17.55 5.67
N ARG A 38 3.42 17.89 5.20
CA ARG A 38 2.56 18.89 5.83
C ARG A 38 1.10 18.64 5.51
N ASN A 39 0.22 19.18 6.36
CA ASN A 39 -1.21 19.26 6.09
C ASN A 39 -1.49 20.36 5.04
N ALA A 40 -1.16 20.09 3.78
CA ALA A 40 -1.28 21.04 2.67
C ALA A 40 -2.72 21.49 2.39
N LEU A 41 -3.70 20.66 2.77
CA LEU A 41 -5.14 20.94 2.65
C LEU A 41 -5.74 21.62 3.88
N GLN A 42 -4.95 21.85 4.93
CA GLN A 42 -5.45 22.36 6.22
C GLN A 42 -6.66 21.57 6.76
N LEU A 43 -6.64 20.25 6.57
CA LEU A 43 -7.68 19.36 7.09
C LEU A 43 -7.82 19.54 8.61
N PRO A 44 -9.05 19.48 9.15
CA PRO A 44 -9.25 19.51 10.59
C PRO A 44 -8.54 18.30 11.23
N ARG A 45 -8.02 18.49 12.43
CA ARG A 45 -7.49 17.37 13.22
C ARG A 45 -8.63 16.43 13.62
N LEU A 46 -8.33 15.14 13.71
CA LEU A 46 -9.28 14.15 14.21
C LEU A 46 -9.66 14.50 15.66
N PRO A 47 -10.95 14.72 15.97
CA PRO A 47 -11.36 15.09 17.31
C PRO A 47 -11.21 13.90 18.27
N LEU A 48 -10.78 14.19 19.49
CA LEU A 48 -10.79 13.22 20.59
C LEU A 48 -12.19 13.24 21.23
N PRO A 49 -12.92 12.11 21.26
CA PRO A 49 -14.25 12.07 21.85
C PRO A 49 -14.22 12.34 23.37
N PRO A 50 -15.29 12.92 23.94
CA PRO A 50 -15.45 12.98 25.38
C PRO A 50 -15.48 11.57 26.01
N LEU A 51 -14.98 11.47 27.24
CA LEU A 51 -14.98 10.23 28.00
C LEU A 51 -16.40 9.68 28.25
N SER A 52 -17.38 10.57 28.47
CA SER A 52 -18.80 10.20 28.62
C SER A 52 -19.33 9.48 27.39
N ASP A 53 -19.10 10.05 26.22
CA ASP A 53 -19.60 9.54 24.94
C ASP A 53 -18.91 8.23 24.59
N THR A 54 -17.62 8.13 24.91
CA THR A 54 -16.84 6.89 24.74
C THR A 54 -17.40 5.77 25.62
N LEU A 55 -17.67 6.04 26.91
CA LEU A 55 -18.25 5.06 27.81
C LEU A 55 -19.63 4.63 27.33
N GLU A 56 -20.52 5.57 27.01
CA GLU A 56 -21.88 5.26 26.55
C GLU A 56 -21.88 4.33 25.32
N ARG A 57 -21.06 4.65 24.31
CA ARG A 57 -20.92 3.83 23.10
C ARG A 57 -20.28 2.48 23.39
N TYR A 58 -19.30 2.44 24.30
CA TYR A 58 -18.68 1.20 24.73
C TYR A 58 -19.70 0.27 25.41
N GLU A 59 -20.46 0.76 26.38
CA GLU A 59 -21.50 -0.03 27.05
C GLU A 59 -22.56 -0.53 26.06
N ALA A 60 -22.98 0.32 25.13
CA ALA A 60 -23.92 -0.06 24.09
C ALA A 60 -23.36 -1.19 23.19
N SER A 61 -22.08 -1.17 22.87
CA SER A 61 -21.43 -2.21 22.04
C SER A 61 -21.42 -3.59 22.70
N LEU A 62 -21.40 -3.65 24.03
CA LEU A 62 -21.38 -4.90 24.79
C LEU A 62 -22.75 -5.58 24.88
N ARG A 63 -23.85 -4.86 24.60
CA ARG A 63 -25.22 -5.42 24.67
C ARG A 63 -25.46 -6.51 23.62
N GLY A 64 -24.73 -6.48 22.51
CA GLY A 64 -24.87 -7.45 21.43
C GLY A 64 -24.00 -8.71 21.59
N LEU A 65 -23.19 -8.80 22.66
CA LEU A 65 -22.32 -9.94 22.88
C LEU A 65 -23.05 -11.07 23.62
N ASP A 66 -22.84 -12.30 23.17
CA ASP A 66 -23.37 -13.52 23.80
C ASP A 66 -22.51 -13.90 25.02
N VAL A 67 -22.74 -13.19 26.12
CA VAL A 67 -22.09 -13.40 27.42
C VAL A 67 -23.15 -13.40 28.52
N SER A 68 -22.86 -14.04 29.65
CA SER A 68 -23.79 -14.06 30.77
C SER A 68 -24.04 -12.64 31.29
N ASP A 69 -25.26 -12.38 31.78
CA ASP A 69 -25.61 -11.08 32.36
C ASP A 69 -24.67 -10.73 33.52
N ALA A 70 -24.31 -11.71 34.35
CA ALA A 70 -23.39 -11.53 35.46
C ALA A 70 -21.98 -11.09 35.02
N ASP A 71 -21.43 -11.70 33.97
CA ASP A 71 -20.11 -11.33 33.44
C ASP A 71 -20.14 -9.94 32.80
N ARG A 72 -21.22 -9.63 32.07
CA ARG A 72 -21.42 -8.31 31.46
C ARG A 72 -21.51 -7.23 32.53
N ASP A 73 -22.29 -7.44 33.57
CA ASP A 73 -22.47 -6.46 34.65
C ASP A 73 -21.17 -6.25 35.43
N ALA A 74 -20.45 -7.33 35.77
CA ALA A 74 -19.15 -7.23 36.42
C ALA A 74 -18.12 -6.49 35.55
N HIS A 75 -18.18 -6.63 34.22
CA HIS A 75 -17.30 -5.92 33.30
C HIS A 75 -17.68 -4.44 33.15
N LEU A 76 -18.97 -4.14 33.02
CA LEU A 76 -19.48 -2.76 32.98
C LEU A 76 -19.14 -2.00 34.25
N GLU A 77 -19.17 -2.65 35.42
CA GLU A 77 -18.75 -2.03 36.67
C GLU A 77 -17.28 -1.62 36.64
N ARG A 78 -16.39 -2.48 36.12
CA ARG A 78 -14.96 -2.13 35.93
C ARG A 78 -14.78 -0.97 34.95
N ALA A 79 -15.51 -1.00 33.83
CA ALA A 79 -15.46 0.09 32.86
C ALA A 79 -15.91 1.41 33.49
N ARG A 80 -17.06 1.44 34.18
CA ARG A 80 -17.55 2.64 34.86
C ARG A 80 -16.57 3.17 35.90
N ARG A 81 -15.89 2.31 36.67
CA ARG A 81 -14.82 2.73 37.60
C ARG A 81 -13.63 3.34 36.87
N PHE A 82 -13.22 2.78 35.73
CA PHE A 82 -12.14 3.35 34.91
C PHE A 82 -12.48 4.75 34.38
N PHE A 83 -13.74 4.97 33.98
CA PHE A 83 -14.24 6.25 33.45
C PHE A 83 -14.74 7.25 34.51
N ALA A 84 -14.79 6.86 35.79
CA ALA A 84 -15.25 7.71 36.89
C ALA A 84 -14.43 9.01 37.00
N ALA A 85 -14.93 9.98 37.77
CA ALA A 85 -14.27 11.28 37.94
C ALA A 85 -12.87 11.18 38.57
N ASP A 86 -12.63 10.16 39.39
CA ASP A 86 -11.35 9.77 39.98
C ASP A 86 -10.68 8.58 39.26
N GLY A 87 -11.28 8.11 38.17
CA GLY A 87 -10.81 6.98 37.38
C GLY A 87 -9.61 7.30 36.49
N SER A 88 -8.84 6.26 36.14
CA SER A 88 -7.60 6.41 35.36
C SER A 88 -7.82 6.98 33.95
N ALA A 89 -9.02 6.85 33.37
CA ALA A 89 -9.34 7.41 32.06
C ALA A 89 -9.14 8.93 32.01
N GLN A 90 -9.44 9.64 33.11
CA GLN A 90 -9.26 11.10 33.20
C GLN A 90 -7.80 11.53 33.04
N HIS A 91 -6.87 10.72 33.55
CA HIS A 91 -5.44 10.97 33.39
C HIS A 91 -4.98 10.68 31.96
N LEU A 92 -5.42 9.55 31.39
CA LEU A 92 -5.06 9.14 30.04
C LEU A 92 -5.61 10.09 28.97
N GLN A 93 -6.87 10.53 29.12
CA GLN A 93 -7.48 11.53 28.23
C GLN A 93 -6.64 12.82 28.18
N ARG A 94 -6.30 13.37 29.35
CA ARG A 94 -5.45 14.57 29.45
C ARG A 94 -4.08 14.37 28.83
N HIS A 95 -3.50 13.18 28.98
CA HIS A 95 -2.22 12.85 28.36
C HIS A 95 -2.32 12.90 26.82
N ILE A 96 -3.33 12.23 26.24
CA ILE A 96 -3.58 12.21 24.79
C ILE A 96 -3.86 13.64 24.28
N GLU A 97 -4.65 14.43 25.00
CA GLU A 97 -4.95 15.83 24.64
C GLU A 97 -3.69 16.69 24.62
N ASN A 98 -2.84 16.55 25.63
CA ASN A 98 -1.57 17.29 25.71
C ASN A 98 -0.62 16.91 24.56
N GLU A 99 -0.47 15.61 24.27
CA GLU A 99 0.34 15.15 23.14
C GLU A 99 -0.22 15.62 21.80
N ALA A 100 -1.53 15.51 21.60
CA ALA A 100 -2.19 15.99 20.40
C ALA A 100 -1.99 17.50 20.19
N MET A 101 -2.05 18.29 21.26
CA MET A 101 -1.79 19.74 21.23
C MET A 101 -0.32 20.06 20.90
N GLN A 102 0.63 19.33 21.49
CA GLN A 102 2.07 19.50 21.21
C GLN A 102 2.39 19.16 19.75
N ASN A 103 1.84 18.05 19.25
CA ASN A 103 2.02 17.64 17.85
C ASN A 103 1.35 18.62 16.88
N ALA A 104 0.22 19.22 17.27
CA ALA A 104 -0.42 20.30 16.53
C ALA A 104 0.48 21.53 16.41
N ALA A 105 1.06 21.97 17.53
CA ALA A 105 1.97 23.11 17.55
C ALA A 105 3.24 22.85 16.73
N ALA A 106 3.75 21.61 16.73
CA ALA A 106 4.93 21.22 15.98
C ALA A 106 4.69 21.07 14.47
N GLY A 107 3.42 20.93 14.03
CA GLY A 107 3.06 20.83 12.61
C GLY A 107 3.58 19.57 11.90
N ARG A 108 3.99 18.55 12.65
CA ARG A 108 4.60 17.31 12.14
C ARG A 108 3.77 16.09 12.54
N TYR A 109 4.11 14.94 11.95
CA TYR A 109 3.59 13.65 12.37
C TYR A 109 3.85 13.40 13.88
N PRO A 110 2.90 12.79 14.60
CA PRO A 110 1.58 12.39 14.14
C PRO A 110 0.61 13.59 14.05
N HIS A 111 -0.17 13.65 12.98
CA HIS A 111 -1.17 14.69 12.72
C HIS A 111 -2.49 14.42 13.45
N THR A 112 -2.73 13.18 13.88
CA THR A 112 -3.85 12.75 14.72
C THR A 112 -3.35 11.93 15.91
N PHE A 113 -4.17 11.79 16.96
CA PHE A 113 -3.76 11.05 18.17
C PHE A 113 -3.65 9.53 17.96
N VAL A 114 -4.13 9.00 16.82
CA VAL A 114 -4.20 7.55 16.56
C VAL A 114 -3.13 7.04 15.60
N GLU A 115 -2.53 7.90 14.77
CA GLU A 115 -1.62 7.46 13.69
C GLU A 115 -0.43 6.64 14.20
N GLU A 116 0.27 7.10 15.23
CA GLU A 116 1.42 6.38 15.77
C GLU A 116 1.02 5.06 16.43
N LEU A 117 -0.09 5.05 17.18
CA LEU A 117 -0.65 3.84 17.78
C LEU A 117 -1.04 2.81 16.71
N TRP A 118 -1.63 3.28 15.61
CA TRP A 118 -2.05 2.45 14.49
C TRP A 118 -0.82 1.89 13.76
N ASP A 119 0.16 2.74 13.43
CA ASP A 119 1.41 2.32 12.81
C ASP A 119 2.15 1.29 13.69
N ASP A 120 2.21 1.51 15.00
CA ASP A 120 2.81 0.56 15.94
C ASP A 120 2.07 -0.78 15.97
N MET A 121 0.73 -0.76 15.96
CA MET A 121 -0.08 -1.99 15.92
C MET A 121 0.28 -2.87 14.72
N TYR A 122 0.47 -2.30 13.52
CA TYR A 122 0.84 -3.07 12.33
C TYR A 122 2.33 -3.40 12.26
N LEU A 123 3.21 -2.45 12.57
CA LEU A 123 4.65 -2.60 12.41
C LEU A 123 5.29 -3.47 13.49
N ARG A 124 4.67 -3.55 14.67
CA ARG A 124 5.10 -4.43 15.76
C ARG A 124 4.40 -5.79 15.73
N HIS A 125 3.38 -5.98 14.89
CA HIS A 125 2.79 -7.31 14.68
C HIS A 125 3.85 -8.29 14.16
N ARG A 126 4.03 -9.42 14.84
CA ARG A 126 5.07 -10.41 14.53
C ARG A 126 4.58 -11.65 13.79
N GLY A 127 3.26 -11.84 13.65
CA GLY A 127 2.72 -12.92 12.83
C GLY A 127 2.91 -12.70 11.32
N PRO A 128 2.58 -13.70 10.49
CA PRO A 128 2.61 -13.59 9.04
C PRO A 128 1.81 -12.38 8.52
N ALA A 129 2.35 -11.68 7.52
CA ALA A 129 1.65 -10.52 6.96
C ALA A 129 0.41 -10.93 6.14
N ALA A 130 0.52 -11.98 5.35
CA ALA A 130 -0.60 -12.60 4.66
C ALA A 130 -0.98 -13.91 5.36
N PRO A 131 -2.28 -14.25 5.47
CA PRO A 131 -3.45 -13.47 5.03
C PRO A 131 -3.93 -12.43 6.06
N ALA A 132 -3.28 -12.31 7.24
CA ALA A 132 -3.82 -11.58 8.39
C ALA A 132 -3.96 -10.06 8.20
N MET A 133 -3.07 -9.43 7.40
CA MET A 133 -3.01 -7.96 7.25
C MET A 133 -3.10 -7.49 5.78
N VAL A 134 -2.90 -8.38 4.81
CA VAL A 134 -2.83 -8.00 3.38
C VAL A 134 -4.16 -8.34 2.68
N PRO A 135 -4.95 -7.33 2.27
CA PRO A 135 -6.16 -7.58 1.50
C PRO A 135 -5.84 -7.92 0.04
N ALA A 136 -6.78 -8.59 -0.62
CA ALA A 136 -6.74 -8.87 -2.06
C ALA A 136 -7.86 -8.15 -2.81
N LEU A 137 -7.56 -7.66 -4.01
CA LEU A 137 -8.52 -7.02 -4.92
C LEU A 137 -8.45 -7.69 -6.29
N ALA A 138 -9.54 -8.33 -6.70
CA ALA A 138 -9.66 -8.94 -8.01
C ALA A 138 -10.25 -7.95 -9.02
N LEU A 139 -9.52 -7.67 -10.09
CA LEU A 139 -10.02 -6.85 -11.20
C LEU A 139 -10.96 -7.67 -12.10
N LYS A 140 -11.96 -7.01 -12.67
CA LYS A 140 -12.77 -7.59 -13.75
C LYS A 140 -11.87 -7.94 -14.95
N PRO A 141 -12.16 -9.01 -15.71
CA PRO A 141 -11.37 -9.39 -16.88
C PRO A 141 -11.18 -8.24 -17.86
N LEU A 142 -9.92 -7.92 -18.19
CA LEU A 142 -9.57 -6.78 -19.06
C LEU A 142 -9.38 -7.18 -20.53
N GLY A 143 -9.51 -8.46 -20.87
CA GLY A 143 -9.12 -8.99 -22.18
C GLY A 143 -9.77 -8.30 -23.39
N GLY A 144 -11.04 -7.87 -23.28
CA GLY A 144 -11.72 -7.12 -24.34
C GLY A 144 -11.06 -5.76 -24.60
N ARG A 145 -10.88 -4.96 -23.54
CA ARG A 145 -10.24 -3.64 -23.61
C ARG A 145 -8.78 -3.72 -24.04
N ILE A 146 -8.05 -4.73 -23.57
CA ILE A 146 -6.67 -4.97 -24.02
C ILE A 146 -6.65 -5.30 -25.51
N ARG A 147 -7.58 -6.14 -26.02
CA ARG A 147 -7.69 -6.44 -27.45
C ARG A 147 -7.95 -5.20 -28.32
N GLU A 148 -8.75 -4.26 -27.84
CA GLU A 148 -8.99 -2.98 -28.53
C GLU A 148 -7.71 -2.14 -28.59
N LEU A 149 -7.03 -1.96 -27.45
CA LEU A 149 -5.80 -1.17 -27.36
C LEU A 149 -4.69 -1.73 -28.24
N ILE A 150 -4.52 -3.05 -28.25
CA ILE A 150 -3.49 -3.71 -29.06
C ILE A 150 -3.90 -3.86 -30.54
N GLY A 151 -5.19 -3.91 -30.84
CA GLY A 151 -5.71 -4.05 -32.21
C GLY A 151 -5.40 -2.86 -33.11
N GLY A 152 -5.18 -1.68 -32.53
CA GLY A 152 -4.67 -0.49 -33.22
C GLY A 152 -3.15 -0.40 -33.32
N SER A 153 -2.41 -1.38 -32.78
CA SER A 153 -0.95 -1.32 -32.66
C SER A 153 -0.20 -2.09 -33.76
N THR A 154 0.92 -1.55 -34.23
CA THR A 154 1.73 -2.12 -35.34
C THR A 154 2.41 -3.43 -34.97
N GLY A 155 2.72 -3.66 -33.69
CA GLY A 155 3.43 -4.88 -33.22
C GLY A 155 2.63 -6.17 -33.38
N ILE A 156 1.30 -6.11 -33.27
CA ILE A 156 0.44 -7.29 -33.48
C ILE A 156 0.28 -7.63 -34.95
N ASN A 157 0.33 -6.63 -35.84
CA ASN A 157 0.29 -6.89 -37.27
C ASN A 157 1.55 -7.66 -37.72
N GLN A 158 2.70 -7.46 -37.06
CA GLN A 158 3.90 -8.28 -37.26
C GLN A 158 3.78 -9.69 -36.67
N GLU A 159 3.26 -9.84 -35.44
CA GLU A 159 3.04 -11.17 -34.82
C GLU A 159 2.04 -12.01 -35.64
N ARG A 160 0.97 -11.38 -36.15
CA ARG A 160 -0.02 -12.01 -37.04
C ARG A 160 0.54 -12.35 -38.42
N ALA A 161 1.40 -11.51 -38.99
CA ALA A 161 2.01 -11.74 -40.31
C ALA A 161 2.97 -12.94 -40.31
N ASN A 162 3.59 -13.26 -39.17
CA ASN A 162 4.52 -14.39 -39.02
C ASN A 162 3.82 -15.74 -38.72
N GLY A 163 2.51 -15.85 -38.99
CA GLY A 163 1.75 -17.11 -38.94
C GLY A 163 1.64 -17.76 -37.55
N SER A 164 1.99 -17.07 -36.47
CA SER A 164 2.20 -17.66 -35.14
C SER A 164 1.33 -17.02 -34.06
N ARG A 165 0.48 -17.84 -33.43
CA ARG A 165 -0.16 -17.74 -32.09
C ARG A 165 -1.00 -16.49 -31.78
N LYS A 166 -2.14 -16.72 -31.12
CA LYS A 166 -2.95 -15.65 -30.49
C LYS A 166 -2.03 -14.75 -29.63
N PRO A 167 -2.24 -13.42 -29.61
CA PRO A 167 -1.41 -12.51 -28.82
C PRO A 167 -1.36 -12.95 -27.35
N ASP A 168 -0.19 -12.81 -26.72
CA ASP A 168 0.02 -13.15 -25.32
C ASP A 168 -0.72 -12.16 -24.40
N MET A 169 -1.99 -12.45 -24.16
CA MET A 169 -2.87 -11.57 -23.40
C MET A 169 -2.42 -11.38 -21.95
N GLN A 170 -1.67 -12.32 -21.35
CA GLN A 170 -1.16 -12.16 -20.00
C GLN A 170 -0.10 -11.05 -19.96
N CYS A 171 0.92 -11.15 -20.82
CA CYS A 171 1.98 -10.15 -20.91
C CYS A 171 1.44 -8.77 -21.31
N TYR A 172 0.52 -8.71 -22.28
CA TYR A 172 -0.11 -7.44 -22.66
C TYR A 172 -0.94 -6.85 -21.52
N THR A 173 -1.75 -7.66 -20.83
CA THR A 173 -2.55 -7.14 -19.70
C THR A 173 -1.66 -6.59 -18.59
N ALA A 174 -0.61 -7.33 -18.20
CA ALA A 174 0.36 -6.87 -17.21
C ALA A 174 1.06 -5.57 -17.65
N ALA A 175 1.52 -5.51 -18.90
CA ALA A 175 2.23 -4.35 -19.43
C ALA A 175 1.35 -3.09 -19.48
N TYR A 176 0.10 -3.20 -19.91
CA TYR A 176 -0.83 -2.07 -19.94
C TYR A 176 -1.24 -1.62 -18.54
N LEU A 177 -1.36 -2.53 -17.57
CA LEU A 177 -1.58 -2.18 -16.17
C LEU A 177 -0.39 -1.40 -15.59
N VAL A 178 0.83 -1.92 -15.74
CA VAL A 178 2.06 -1.24 -15.31
C VAL A 178 2.17 0.12 -15.98
N HIS A 179 1.96 0.20 -17.29
CA HIS A 179 2.00 1.47 -18.02
C HIS A 179 0.94 2.47 -17.54
N GLY A 180 -0.29 2.01 -17.25
CA GLY A 180 -1.34 2.86 -16.68
C GLY A 180 -0.96 3.42 -15.31
N LEU A 181 -0.39 2.58 -14.44
CA LEU A 181 0.12 2.99 -13.13
C LEU A 181 1.29 3.97 -13.25
N LEU A 182 2.25 3.72 -14.15
CA LEU A 182 3.36 4.64 -14.41
C LEU A 182 2.87 5.99 -14.94
N ARG A 183 1.86 6.01 -15.83
CA ARG A 183 1.25 7.26 -16.28
C ARG A 183 0.60 8.04 -15.14
N PHE A 184 -0.10 7.35 -14.25
CA PHE A 184 -0.69 7.97 -13.06
C PHE A 184 0.40 8.52 -12.12
N ALA A 185 1.39 7.69 -11.78
CA ALA A 185 2.50 8.05 -10.90
C ALA A 185 3.32 9.22 -11.47
N ARG A 186 3.60 9.20 -12.77
CA ARG A 186 4.30 10.30 -13.45
C ARG A 186 3.50 11.59 -13.36
N LYS A 187 2.19 11.53 -13.65
CA LYS A 187 1.32 12.69 -13.56
C LYS A 187 1.34 13.29 -12.16
N ILE A 188 1.14 12.48 -11.11
CA ILE A 188 1.14 13.03 -9.74
C ILE A 188 2.53 13.53 -9.32
N ASN A 189 3.60 12.89 -9.78
CA ASN A 189 4.97 13.30 -9.47
C ASN A 189 5.34 14.64 -10.13
N GLU A 190 4.93 14.86 -11.38
CA GLU A 190 5.26 16.06 -12.17
C GLU A 190 4.27 17.21 -11.93
N GLU A 191 2.97 16.90 -11.93
CA GLU A 191 1.90 17.90 -11.87
C GLU A 191 1.28 18.03 -10.48
N GLY A 192 1.51 17.09 -9.56
CA GLY A 192 0.80 17.04 -8.29
C GLY A 192 -0.61 16.44 -8.41
N ILE A 193 -1.37 16.53 -7.32
CA ILE A 193 -2.73 16.01 -7.21
C ILE A 193 -3.72 17.17 -7.23
N ASP A 194 -4.71 17.06 -8.12
CA ASP A 194 -5.84 17.99 -8.18
C ASP A 194 -6.94 17.54 -7.21
N VAL A 195 -7.14 18.31 -6.15
CA VAL A 195 -8.14 18.05 -5.12
C VAL A 195 -9.23 19.11 -5.21
N ALA A 196 -10.50 18.71 -5.07
CA ALA A 196 -11.57 19.69 -4.95
C ALA A 196 -11.47 20.38 -3.58
N ALA A 197 -11.64 21.70 -3.57
CA ALA A 197 -11.57 22.56 -2.38
C ALA A 197 -12.44 22.07 -1.22
N ASN A 198 -13.60 21.49 -1.56
CA ASN A 198 -14.60 21.01 -0.62
C ASN A 198 -14.44 19.51 -0.29
N GLN A 199 -13.34 18.86 -0.67
CA GLN A 199 -13.07 17.46 -0.34
C GLN A 199 -12.15 17.35 0.87
N PRO A 200 -12.67 16.90 2.03
CA PRO A 200 -11.89 16.80 3.26
C PRO A 200 -11.20 15.43 3.37
N PHE A 201 -10.52 14.97 2.32
CA PHE A 201 -9.80 13.69 2.36
C PHE A 201 -8.32 13.90 2.60
N ASP A 202 -7.74 13.06 3.46
CA ASP A 202 -6.30 12.92 3.57
C ASP A 202 -5.76 12.10 2.39
N PHE A 203 -4.64 12.55 1.83
CA PHE A 203 -3.97 11.91 0.70
C PHE A 203 -2.56 11.43 1.06
N HIS A 204 -2.19 11.43 2.36
CA HIS A 204 -0.89 10.97 2.82
C HIS A 204 -0.60 9.54 2.38
N ALA A 205 -1.61 8.67 2.40
CA ALA A 205 -1.50 7.27 2.00
C ALA A 205 -0.95 7.06 0.56
N LEU A 206 -1.16 8.02 -0.35
CA LEU A 206 -0.62 7.94 -1.72
C LEU A 206 0.91 8.00 -1.75
N THR A 207 1.55 8.55 -0.72
CA THR A 207 3.02 8.55 -0.59
C THR A 207 3.59 7.16 -0.29
N LYS A 208 2.75 6.22 0.14
CA LYS A 208 3.12 4.85 0.52
C LYS A 208 2.59 3.81 -0.48
N GLN A 209 2.13 4.23 -1.67
CA GLN A 209 1.50 3.34 -2.64
C GLN A 209 2.48 2.69 -3.64
N PHE A 210 3.58 3.38 -3.96
CA PHE A 210 4.58 2.95 -4.96
C PHE A 210 5.98 3.13 -4.40
N GLY A 211 6.93 2.30 -4.85
CA GLY A 211 8.31 2.38 -4.33
C GLY A 211 8.39 2.14 -2.83
N PHE A 212 7.43 1.42 -2.27
CA PHE A 212 7.24 1.24 -0.84
C PHE A 212 7.38 -0.23 -0.48
N THR A 213 8.13 -0.52 0.58
CA THR A 213 8.23 -1.87 1.15
C THR A 213 8.26 -1.83 2.67
N ARG A 214 7.74 -2.89 3.29
CA ARG A 214 7.90 -3.15 4.72
C ARG A 214 9.11 -4.05 4.94
N THR A 215 10.13 -3.54 5.61
CA THR A 215 11.37 -4.28 5.90
C THR A 215 11.30 -4.93 7.28
N PRO A 216 11.56 -6.24 7.41
CA PRO A 216 11.54 -6.91 8.71
C PRO A 216 12.70 -6.42 9.59
N THR A 217 12.43 -6.20 10.88
CA THR A 217 13.45 -5.81 11.86
C THR A 217 13.73 -6.97 12.82
N ARG A 218 15.01 -7.32 13.00
CA ARG A 218 15.46 -8.36 13.94
C ARG A 218 15.30 -7.91 15.39
N ARG A 219 15.11 -8.87 16.28
CA ARG A 219 15.08 -8.61 17.73
C ARG A 219 16.45 -8.20 18.23
N ASN A 220 16.49 -7.14 19.04
CA ASN A 220 17.71 -6.53 19.57
C ASN A 220 17.83 -6.64 21.11
N GLY A 221 17.18 -7.64 21.70
CA GLY A 221 17.21 -7.87 23.15
C GLY A 221 16.27 -6.97 23.98
N SER A 222 15.51 -6.07 23.36
CA SER A 222 14.47 -5.30 24.06
C SER A 222 13.32 -6.18 24.55
N SER A 223 12.66 -5.76 25.63
CA SER A 223 11.39 -6.34 26.08
C SER A 223 10.23 -6.02 25.13
N GLU A 224 10.30 -4.89 24.43
CA GLU A 224 9.31 -4.54 23.41
C GLU A 224 9.50 -5.38 22.13
N PRO A 225 8.41 -5.78 21.45
CA PRO A 225 8.49 -6.39 20.14
C PRO A 225 9.19 -5.48 19.12
N PRO A 226 10.00 -6.04 18.19
CA PRO A 226 10.64 -5.25 17.14
C PRO A 226 9.62 -4.54 16.27
N LYS A 227 9.88 -3.26 15.98
CA LYS A 227 9.12 -2.46 15.02
C LYS A 227 9.75 -2.62 13.63
N ASP A 228 9.01 -3.21 12.70
CA ASP A 228 9.43 -3.29 11.30
C ASP A 228 9.58 -1.90 10.70
N GLY A 229 10.53 -1.77 9.78
CA GLY A 229 10.78 -0.53 9.04
C GLY A 229 9.86 -0.37 7.83
N LEU A 230 9.71 0.88 7.39
CA LEU A 230 9.11 1.23 6.11
C LEU A 230 10.20 1.87 5.24
N SER A 231 10.46 1.28 4.09
CA SER A 231 11.38 1.83 3.10
C SER A 231 10.56 2.43 1.95
N VAL A 232 10.82 3.69 1.65
CA VAL A 232 10.12 4.44 0.59
C VAL A 232 11.15 5.07 -0.33
N ALA A 233 11.19 4.61 -1.57
CA ALA A 233 12.00 5.21 -2.62
C ALA A 233 11.34 6.49 -3.14
N PRO A 234 12.10 7.53 -3.53
CA PRO A 234 11.55 8.68 -4.24
C PRO A 234 10.75 8.22 -5.46
N LEU A 235 9.51 8.69 -5.62
CA LEU A 235 8.60 8.18 -6.66
C LEU A 235 9.22 8.27 -8.07
N GLY A 236 9.93 9.35 -8.37
CA GLY A 236 10.68 9.54 -9.62
C GLY A 236 11.74 8.46 -9.88
N GLU A 237 12.41 7.97 -8.84
CA GLU A 237 13.41 6.89 -8.92
C GLU A 237 12.74 5.52 -9.00
N ALA A 238 11.75 5.28 -8.12
CA ALA A 238 11.00 4.03 -8.07
C ALA A 238 10.41 3.66 -9.43
N MET A 239 9.85 4.65 -10.13
CA MET A 239 9.29 4.50 -11.49
C MET A 239 10.29 4.03 -12.57
N GLY A 240 11.58 3.84 -12.27
CA GLY A 240 12.61 3.38 -13.21
C GLY A 240 12.65 1.85 -13.43
N HIS A 241 12.04 1.06 -12.54
CA HIS A 241 11.92 -0.39 -12.72
C HIS A 241 10.73 -0.99 -11.98
N VAL A 242 10.33 -2.18 -12.43
CA VAL A 242 9.45 -3.09 -11.70
C VAL A 242 10.21 -4.37 -11.38
N VAL A 243 9.76 -5.06 -10.34
CA VAL A 243 10.14 -6.46 -10.12
C VAL A 243 9.11 -7.35 -10.77
N VAL A 244 9.56 -8.37 -11.49
CA VAL A 244 8.69 -9.40 -12.07
C VAL A 244 9.01 -10.73 -11.40
N MET A 245 7.98 -11.39 -10.88
CA MET A 245 8.09 -12.72 -10.28
C MET A 245 7.38 -13.74 -11.17
N HIS A 246 8.07 -14.85 -11.48
CA HIS A 246 7.49 -15.95 -12.23
C HIS A 246 8.18 -17.26 -11.85
N ARG A 247 7.39 -18.31 -11.52
CA ARG A 247 7.89 -19.64 -11.15
C ARG A 247 8.96 -19.64 -10.04
N GLY A 248 8.81 -18.73 -9.07
CA GLY A 248 9.76 -18.59 -7.94
C GLY A 248 11.01 -17.76 -8.24
N HIS A 249 11.22 -17.35 -9.49
CA HIS A 249 12.33 -16.49 -9.90
C HIS A 249 11.96 -15.01 -9.83
N VAL A 250 12.95 -14.16 -9.59
CA VAL A 250 12.78 -12.71 -9.41
C VAL A 250 13.62 -11.96 -10.44
N PHE A 251 13.00 -11.08 -11.21
CA PHE A 251 13.64 -10.30 -12.27
C PHE A 251 13.46 -8.81 -12.05
N ARG A 252 14.50 -8.04 -12.34
CA ARG A 252 14.41 -6.58 -12.47
C ARG A 252 14.10 -6.24 -13.93
N VAL A 253 12.98 -5.58 -14.19
CA VAL A 253 12.62 -5.10 -15.53
C VAL A 253 12.60 -3.58 -15.52
N ALA A 254 13.48 -2.97 -16.33
CA ALA A 254 13.51 -1.52 -16.49
C ALA A 254 12.22 -1.04 -17.17
N THR A 255 11.71 0.11 -16.72
CA THR A 255 10.53 0.76 -17.29
C THR A 255 10.90 1.96 -18.17
N ARG A 256 12.18 2.35 -18.15
CA ARG A 256 12.76 3.44 -18.95
C ARG A 256 13.91 2.95 -19.82
N ASP A 257 14.08 3.61 -20.95
CA ASP A 257 15.27 3.50 -21.80
C ASP A 257 16.45 4.29 -21.21
N ARG A 258 17.57 4.30 -21.96
CA ARG A 258 18.81 4.98 -21.55
C ARG A 258 18.69 6.51 -21.57
N ASP A 259 17.73 7.04 -22.32
CA ASP A 259 17.48 8.48 -22.44
C ASP A 259 16.43 8.96 -21.41
N GLY A 260 15.92 8.04 -20.58
CA GLY A 260 14.91 8.32 -19.55
C GLY A 260 13.46 8.26 -20.06
N GLY A 261 13.25 7.92 -21.32
CA GLY A 261 11.94 7.71 -21.91
C GLY A 261 11.28 6.44 -21.39
N TYR A 262 9.99 6.50 -21.03
CA TYR A 262 9.27 5.30 -20.58
C TYR A 262 8.96 4.38 -21.76
N TYR A 263 9.15 3.08 -21.56
CA TYR A 263 8.83 2.07 -22.56
C TYR A 263 7.34 2.06 -22.89
N HIS A 264 7.04 1.83 -24.17
CA HIS A 264 5.70 1.55 -24.64
C HIS A 264 5.20 0.20 -24.06
N PRO A 265 3.88 0.02 -23.81
CA PRO A 265 3.35 -1.26 -23.32
C PRO A 265 3.80 -2.48 -24.12
N GLU A 266 4.00 -2.36 -25.42
CA GLU A 266 4.52 -3.47 -26.26
C GLU A 266 5.95 -3.89 -25.89
N GLN A 267 6.82 -2.94 -25.57
CA GLN A 267 8.20 -3.24 -25.17
C GLN A 267 8.23 -3.89 -23.79
N LEU A 268 7.38 -3.41 -22.87
CA LEU A 268 7.18 -4.05 -21.56
C LEU A 268 6.63 -5.47 -21.72
N ALA A 269 5.63 -5.67 -22.59
CA ALA A 269 5.05 -6.99 -22.86
C ALA A 269 6.08 -7.97 -23.42
N ARG A 270 6.99 -7.52 -24.31
CA ARG A 270 8.11 -8.34 -24.79
C ARG A 270 9.05 -8.71 -23.64
N SER A 271 9.37 -7.77 -22.75
CA SER A 271 10.22 -8.03 -21.58
C SER A 271 9.60 -9.05 -20.62
N PHE A 272 8.29 -8.95 -20.37
CA PHE A 272 7.55 -9.92 -19.55
C PHE A 272 7.48 -11.30 -20.21
N ARG A 273 7.34 -11.34 -21.54
CA ARG A 273 7.39 -12.60 -22.29
C ARG A 273 8.77 -13.25 -22.19
N GLU A 274 9.84 -12.46 -22.24
CA GLU A 274 11.20 -12.95 -22.07
C GLU A 274 11.36 -13.61 -20.69
N VAL A 275 10.88 -12.97 -19.62
CA VAL A 275 10.85 -13.57 -18.27
C VAL A 275 10.12 -14.92 -18.28
N ILE A 276 8.96 -15.02 -18.93
CA ILE A 276 8.22 -16.28 -19.05
C ILE A 276 9.03 -17.34 -19.80
N VAL A 277 9.65 -16.98 -20.92
CA VAL A 277 10.47 -17.91 -21.72
C VAL A 277 11.67 -18.40 -20.93
N SER A 278 12.45 -17.50 -20.33
CA SER A 278 13.66 -17.86 -19.58
C SER A 278 13.35 -18.85 -18.45
N THR A 279 12.29 -18.63 -17.67
CA THR A 279 11.93 -19.57 -16.58
C THR A 279 11.35 -20.89 -17.07
N ARG A 280 10.76 -20.97 -18.27
CA ARG A 280 10.34 -22.23 -18.87
C ARG A 280 11.52 -23.09 -19.28
N GLU A 281 12.62 -22.46 -19.69
CA GLU A 281 13.86 -23.14 -20.05
C GLU A 281 14.60 -23.66 -18.81
N VAL A 282 14.66 -22.88 -17.73
CA VAL A 282 15.38 -23.29 -16.50
C VAL A 282 14.54 -24.09 -15.49
N GLY A 283 13.21 -24.03 -15.60
CA GLY A 283 12.30 -24.69 -14.65
C GLY A 283 11.92 -23.83 -13.44
N GLU A 284 11.17 -24.42 -12.51
CA GLU A 284 10.80 -23.74 -11.25
C GLU A 284 12.02 -23.55 -10.35
N ALA A 285 12.06 -22.43 -9.62
CA ALA A 285 13.11 -22.23 -8.63
C ALA A 285 12.99 -23.28 -7.51
N GLU A 286 14.08 -24.00 -7.26
CA GLU A 286 14.14 -25.02 -6.19
C GLU A 286 13.83 -24.42 -4.82
N PHE A 287 14.36 -23.21 -4.55
CA PHE A 287 14.15 -22.46 -3.32
C PHE A 287 13.61 -21.06 -3.63
N PRO A 288 12.27 -20.88 -3.73
CA PRO A 288 11.68 -19.60 -4.06
C PRO A 288 11.83 -18.61 -2.90
N VAL A 289 12.86 -17.76 -2.93
CA VAL A 289 13.21 -16.81 -1.87
C VAL A 289 12.03 -15.89 -1.47
N GLY A 290 11.16 -15.56 -2.43
CA GLY A 290 9.95 -14.77 -2.17
C GLY A 290 8.98 -15.42 -1.17
N ALA A 291 8.98 -16.75 -1.03
CA ALA A 291 8.12 -17.43 -0.06
C ALA A 291 8.46 -17.06 1.40
N LEU A 292 9.70 -16.66 1.67
CA LEU A 292 10.14 -16.21 3.00
C LEU A 292 9.42 -14.94 3.46
N THR A 293 8.79 -14.17 2.58
CA THR A 293 7.99 -13.02 3.00
C THR A 293 6.64 -13.41 3.61
N GLY A 294 6.26 -14.69 3.47
CA GLY A 294 5.00 -15.26 3.97
C GLY A 294 5.09 -15.89 5.37
N VAL A 295 6.29 -16.05 5.94
CA VAL A 295 6.44 -16.55 7.32
C VAL A 295 6.27 -15.43 8.35
N ASP A 296 6.36 -15.77 9.64
CA ASP A 296 6.34 -14.78 10.71
C ASP A 296 7.50 -13.78 10.59
N ARG A 297 7.34 -12.61 11.20
CA ARG A 297 8.26 -11.48 10.99
C ARG A 297 9.62 -11.69 11.63
N ASP A 298 9.71 -12.46 12.71
CA ASP A 298 10.99 -12.75 13.37
C ASP A 298 11.80 -13.72 12.49
N THR A 299 11.19 -14.79 12.00
CA THR A 299 11.82 -15.72 11.03
C THR A 299 12.22 -15.01 9.73
N TRP A 300 11.35 -14.15 9.17
CA TRP A 300 11.72 -13.39 7.98
C TRP A 300 12.87 -12.41 8.24
N ALA A 301 12.92 -11.77 9.42
CA ALA A 301 14.02 -10.87 9.77
C ALA A 301 15.36 -11.59 9.81
N ASP A 302 15.42 -12.77 10.43
CA ASP A 302 16.63 -13.59 10.49
C ASP A 302 17.02 -14.14 9.12
N ALA A 303 16.06 -14.66 8.34
CA ALA A 303 16.32 -15.15 6.99
C ALA A 303 16.81 -14.04 6.05
N ARG A 304 16.20 -12.85 6.08
CA ARG A 304 16.63 -11.71 5.27
C ARG A 304 18.05 -11.25 5.62
N HIS A 305 18.42 -11.33 6.90
CA HIS A 305 19.78 -11.04 7.33
C HIS A 305 20.78 -12.09 6.85
N GLY A 306 20.44 -13.38 7.00
CA GLY A 306 21.26 -14.47 6.47
C GLY A 306 21.46 -14.38 4.95
N LEU A 307 20.43 -13.97 4.19
CA LEU A 307 20.58 -13.70 2.75
C LEU A 307 21.67 -12.67 2.46
N VAL A 308 21.74 -11.60 3.25
CA VAL A 308 22.76 -10.55 3.09
C VAL A 308 24.15 -11.06 3.49
N GLU A 309 24.27 -11.80 4.59
CA GLU A 309 25.56 -12.32 5.07
C GLU A 309 26.15 -13.40 4.14
N CYS A 310 25.30 -14.20 3.48
CA CYS A 310 25.76 -15.27 2.60
C CYS A 310 26.41 -14.77 1.29
N MET A 311 25.96 -13.63 0.75
CA MET A 311 26.52 -13.05 -0.49
C MET A 311 26.34 -11.53 -0.54
N ASP A 312 27.43 -10.79 -0.78
CA ASP A 312 27.42 -9.33 -0.91
C ASP A 312 26.44 -8.80 -1.98
N THR A 313 26.23 -9.59 -3.05
CA THR A 313 25.31 -9.24 -4.14
C THR A 313 23.84 -9.25 -3.69
N ASN A 314 23.47 -10.00 -2.66
CA ASN A 314 22.09 -10.08 -2.18
C ASN A 314 21.63 -8.78 -1.54
N ALA A 315 22.52 -8.05 -0.85
CA ALA A 315 22.20 -6.72 -0.32
C ALA A 315 21.76 -5.76 -1.45
N LYS A 316 22.46 -5.81 -2.60
CA LYS A 316 22.11 -5.03 -3.78
C LYS A 316 20.75 -5.46 -4.34
N TRP A 317 20.52 -6.76 -4.52
CA TRP A 317 19.26 -7.26 -5.08
C TRP A 317 18.05 -6.99 -4.17
N LEU A 318 18.20 -7.13 -2.85
CA LEU A 318 17.18 -6.76 -1.89
C LEU A 318 16.85 -5.27 -1.97
N LYS A 319 17.86 -4.39 -2.14
CA LYS A 319 17.61 -2.96 -2.36
C LYS A 319 16.85 -2.68 -3.67
N GLU A 320 17.17 -3.39 -4.75
CA GLU A 320 16.41 -3.28 -6.01
C GLU A 320 14.96 -3.74 -5.84
N ILE A 321 14.70 -4.79 -5.05
CA ILE A 321 13.35 -5.24 -4.72
C ILE A 321 12.62 -4.21 -3.87
N ASP A 322 13.26 -3.71 -2.81
CA ASP A 322 12.69 -2.77 -1.85
C ASP A 322 12.32 -1.41 -2.48
N SER A 323 13.02 -1.02 -3.55
CA SER A 323 12.84 0.27 -4.24
C SER A 323 12.00 0.18 -5.52
N ALA A 324 11.56 -1.01 -5.91
CA ALA A 324 10.80 -1.21 -7.15
C ALA A 324 9.48 -0.43 -7.13
N PHE A 325 9.09 0.11 -8.30
CA PHE A 325 7.81 0.81 -8.44
C PHE A 325 6.63 -0.03 -7.94
N THR A 326 6.61 -1.29 -8.36
CA THR A 326 5.67 -2.33 -7.94
C THR A 326 6.24 -3.72 -8.30
N VAL A 327 5.59 -4.77 -7.81
CA VAL A 327 5.86 -6.17 -8.13
C VAL A 327 4.78 -6.69 -9.08
N VAL A 328 5.20 -7.35 -10.16
CA VAL A 328 4.32 -8.00 -11.13
C VAL A 328 4.50 -9.52 -11.02
N CYS A 329 3.50 -10.20 -10.46
CA CYS A 329 3.47 -11.66 -10.44
C CYS A 329 2.80 -12.19 -11.71
N LEU A 330 3.56 -12.91 -12.54
CA LEU A 330 3.03 -13.59 -13.72
C LEU A 330 2.80 -15.05 -13.33
N ASP A 331 1.57 -15.46 -13.07
CA ASP A 331 1.31 -16.85 -12.70
C ASP A 331 1.38 -17.79 -13.91
N SER A 332 1.88 -19.00 -13.72
CA SER A 332 2.10 -19.99 -14.79
C SER A 332 0.80 -20.68 -15.24
N GLU A 333 -0.19 -20.78 -14.36
CA GLU A 333 -1.46 -21.44 -14.63
C GLU A 333 -2.63 -20.44 -14.60
N PRO A 334 -3.63 -20.59 -15.48
CA PRO A 334 -4.82 -19.76 -15.43
C PRO A 334 -5.66 -20.09 -14.18
N TRP A 335 -6.13 -19.05 -13.51
CA TRP A 335 -7.02 -19.20 -12.35
C TRP A 335 -8.45 -19.65 -12.73
N GLY A 336 -8.84 -19.48 -14.00
CA GLY A 336 -10.21 -19.77 -14.46
C GLY A 336 -11.21 -18.73 -13.97
N ASP A 337 -12.49 -19.11 -13.91
CA ASP A 337 -13.60 -18.21 -13.54
C ASP A 337 -14.14 -18.47 -12.11
N ASP A 338 -13.53 -19.40 -11.37
CA ASP A 338 -13.88 -19.68 -9.97
C ASP A 338 -13.37 -18.55 -9.05
N GLN A 339 -14.30 -17.72 -8.58
CA GLN A 339 -14.00 -16.60 -7.69
C GLN A 339 -13.32 -17.03 -6.39
N SER A 340 -13.68 -18.19 -5.83
CA SER A 340 -13.05 -18.68 -4.59
C SER A 340 -11.59 -19.05 -4.85
N LYS A 341 -11.31 -19.70 -5.98
CA LYS A 341 -9.95 -20.06 -6.38
C LYS A 341 -9.11 -18.81 -6.66
N ILE A 342 -9.66 -17.82 -7.36
CA ILE A 342 -9.00 -16.53 -7.64
C ILE A 342 -8.65 -15.81 -6.34
N LEU A 343 -9.60 -15.68 -5.40
CA LEU A 343 -9.38 -14.94 -4.16
C LEU A 343 -8.35 -15.64 -3.25
N ARG A 344 -8.39 -16.98 -3.15
CA ARG A 344 -7.36 -17.74 -2.42
C ARG A 344 -5.98 -17.51 -3.03
N GLY A 345 -5.89 -17.56 -4.36
CA GLY A 345 -4.67 -17.27 -5.10
C GLY A 345 -4.12 -15.88 -4.84
N MET A 346 -4.99 -14.86 -4.83
CA MET A 346 -4.57 -13.47 -4.58
C MET A 346 -4.18 -13.20 -3.12
N LEU A 347 -4.75 -13.92 -2.15
CA LEU A 347 -4.46 -13.72 -0.72
C LEU A 347 -3.18 -14.43 -0.26
N GLY A 348 -2.94 -15.66 -0.74
CA GLY A 348 -1.85 -16.50 -0.23
C GLY A 348 -1.09 -17.30 -1.28
N GLY A 349 -1.39 -17.10 -2.57
CA GLY A 349 -0.84 -17.91 -3.66
C GLY A 349 -1.45 -19.31 -3.75
N ALA A 350 -1.08 -20.05 -4.80
CA ALA A 350 -1.35 -21.48 -4.92
C ALA A 350 -0.08 -22.25 -4.56
N SER A 351 0.25 -22.32 -3.27
CA SER A 351 1.27 -23.27 -2.85
C SER A 351 0.68 -24.68 -3.01
N LYS A 352 1.34 -25.56 -3.77
CA LYS A 352 1.13 -27.02 -3.72
C LYS A 352 1.72 -27.63 -2.44
N SER A 353 2.19 -26.82 -1.51
CA SER A 353 2.88 -27.28 -0.33
C SER A 353 1.92 -27.61 0.81
N ASP A 354 1.66 -28.91 0.96
CA ASP A 354 1.56 -29.60 2.25
C ASP A 354 2.90 -29.54 3.04
N VAL A 355 3.65 -28.42 3.00
CA VAL A 355 5.01 -28.31 3.57
C VAL A 355 5.04 -27.44 4.84
N VAL A 356 3.88 -26.98 5.30
CA VAL A 356 3.76 -26.35 6.62
C VAL A 356 2.55 -26.95 7.34
N SER A 357 2.66 -28.23 7.67
CA SER A 357 1.83 -28.92 8.68
C SER A 357 2.73 -29.75 9.57
#